data_AF-A0A0B2QWI9-F1
#
_entry.id   AF-A0A0B2QWI9-F1
#
_cell.length_a   1.000
_cell.length_b   1.000
_cell.length_c   1.000
_cell.angle_alpha   90.00
_cell.angle_beta   90.00
_cell.angle_gamma   90.00
#
_symmetry.space_group_name_H-M   'P 1'
#
loop_
_entity.id
_entity.type
_entity.pdbx_description
1 polymer ?
#
loop_
_entity_poly.entity_id
_entity_poly.type
_entity_poly.pdbx_seq_one_letter_code
_entity_poly.pdbx_strand_id
1 'polypeptide(L)'
;RTDNAIVKGWIINSMDSSLISNFIRFSTAKLVWDAIATTYFDGSDTSQVYDLRRRVTRLKQAGGSLEKYYNDLQGLWREIDFRRPNPMTCQVDIQHYNTLVQEERVYVFLDGLDDRLDNI
;
A
#
# COMPACT_ATOMS: atom_id res chain seq x y z
N ARG A 1 19.65 29.40 -7.93
CA ARG A 1 18.37 29.74 -8.64
C ARG A 1 18.02 28.67 -9.68
N THR A 2 18.99 28.20 -10.46
CA THR A 2 18.82 27.15 -11.47
C THR A 2 18.36 25.81 -10.89
N ASP A 3 18.95 25.37 -9.77
CA ASP A 3 18.64 24.07 -9.16
C ASP A 3 17.16 23.94 -8.76
N ASN A 4 16.58 25.00 -8.18
CA ASN A 4 15.17 25.02 -7.82
C ASN A 4 14.25 24.88 -9.04
N ALA A 5 14.61 25.46 -10.18
CA ALA A 5 13.82 25.32 -11.41
C ALA A 5 13.97 23.90 -12.00
N ILE A 6 15.17 23.33 -11.95
CA ILE A 6 15.45 21.95 -12.39
C ILE A 6 14.66 20.95 -11.55
N VAL A 7 14.76 21.03 -10.22
CA VAL A 7 14.06 20.13 -9.29
C VAL A 7 12.55 20.28 -9.44
N LYS A 8 12.04 21.52 -9.61
CA LYS A 8 10.62 21.74 -9.90
C LYS A 8 10.21 21.04 -11.19
N GLY A 9 11.01 21.16 -12.25
CA GLY A 9 10.77 20.50 -13.53
C GLY A 9 10.70 18.98 -13.37
N TRP A 10 11.61 18.37 -12.63
CA TRP A 10 11.58 16.93 -12.34
C TRP A 10 10.30 16.51 -11.62
N ILE A 11 9.92 17.23 -10.56
CA ILE A 11 8.72 16.92 -9.79
C ILE A 11 7.47 17.02 -10.68
N ILE A 12 7.30 18.13 -11.41
CA ILE A 12 6.15 18.36 -12.29
C ILE A 12 6.08 17.32 -13.41
N ASN A 13 7.21 17.02 -14.06
CA ASN A 13 7.24 16.08 -15.19
C ASN A 13 7.08 14.61 -14.77
N SER A 14 7.23 14.32 -13.48
CA SER A 14 6.98 12.99 -12.91
C SER A 14 5.51 12.73 -12.57
N MET A 15 4.65 13.76 -12.63
CA MET A 15 3.22 13.64 -12.33
C MET A 15 2.44 13.13 -13.52
N ASP A 16 1.30 12.49 -13.24
CA ASP A 16 0.26 12.32 -14.26
C ASP A 16 -0.16 13.69 -14.80
N SER A 17 -0.30 13.78 -16.12
CA SER A 17 -0.65 15.02 -16.83
C SER A 17 -1.93 15.69 -16.29
N SER A 18 -2.88 14.91 -15.78
CA SER A 18 -4.12 15.40 -15.17
C SER A 18 -3.91 16.16 -13.86
N LEU A 19 -2.78 15.96 -13.18
CA LEU A 19 -2.47 16.58 -11.90
C LEU A 19 -1.59 17.84 -12.03
N ILE A 20 -0.88 17.99 -13.14
CA ILE A 20 0.11 19.07 -13.35
C ILE A 20 -0.51 20.46 -13.14
N SER A 21 -1.75 20.69 -13.61
CA SER A 21 -2.42 21.99 -13.50
C SER A 21 -2.58 22.48 -12.07
N ASN A 22 -2.66 21.56 -11.11
CA ASN A 22 -2.84 21.88 -9.69
C ASN A 22 -1.55 22.43 -9.07
N PHE A 23 -0.38 22.07 -9.61
CA PHE A 23 0.92 22.34 -8.98
C PHE A 23 1.86 23.24 -9.80
N ILE A 24 1.66 23.35 -11.12
CA ILE A 24 2.58 24.07 -12.02
C ILE A 24 2.78 25.55 -11.64
N ARG A 25 1.78 26.19 -11.03
CA ARG A 25 1.78 27.62 -10.68
C ARG A 25 2.61 27.97 -9.45
N PHE A 26 3.00 27.00 -8.61
CA PHE A 26 3.84 27.29 -7.44
C PHE A 26 5.24 27.75 -7.86
N SER A 27 5.75 28.79 -7.19
CA SER A 27 6.97 29.48 -7.64
C SER A 27 8.28 28.72 -7.36
N THR A 28 8.28 27.76 -6.43
CA THR A 28 9.47 26.99 -6.04
C THR A 28 9.21 25.49 -5.99
N ALA A 29 10.27 24.70 -6.12
CA ALA A 29 10.18 23.25 -5.95
C ALA A 29 9.66 22.87 -4.56
N LYS A 30 10.08 23.61 -3.53
CA LYS A 30 9.59 23.42 -2.15
C LYS A 30 8.08 23.64 -2.05
N LEU A 31 7.55 24.71 -2.63
CA LEU A 31 6.10 24.99 -2.59
C LEU A 31 5.30 23.93 -3.35
N VAL A 32 5.82 23.44 -4.48
CA VAL A 32 5.23 22.29 -5.19
C VAL A 32 5.21 21.06 -4.27
N TRP A 33 6.35 20.72 -3.66
CA TRP A 33 6.47 19.57 -2.76
C TRP A 33 5.56 19.66 -1.54
N ASP A 34 5.54 20.80 -0.85
CA ASP A 34 4.71 21.02 0.34
C ASP A 34 3.22 20.93 0.00
N ALA A 35 2.81 21.40 -1.18
CA ALA A 35 1.43 21.29 -1.66
C ALA A 35 1.06 19.84 -2.00
N ILE A 36 1.93 19.08 -2.66
CA ILE A 36 1.74 17.65 -2.90
C ILE A 36 1.59 16.92 -1.58
N ALA A 37 2.50 17.16 -0.63
CA ALA A 37 2.47 16.55 0.68
C ALA A 37 1.15 16.89 1.41
N THR A 38 0.76 18.15 1.44
CA THR A 38 -0.53 18.54 2.04
C THR A 38 -1.73 17.86 1.39
N THR A 39 -1.68 17.63 0.07
CA THR A 39 -2.82 17.08 -0.69
C THR A 39 -2.90 15.55 -0.60
N TYR A 40 -1.76 14.86 -0.63
CA TYR A 40 -1.70 13.40 -0.83
C TYR A 40 -0.93 12.65 0.27
N PHE A 41 -0.15 13.35 1.09
CA PHE A 41 0.56 12.74 2.21
C PHE A 41 -0.25 12.96 3.49
N ASP A 42 -0.77 11.88 4.06
CA ASP A 42 -1.56 11.93 5.29
C ASP A 42 -0.69 12.01 6.57
N GLY A 43 0.60 12.29 6.43
CA GLY A 43 1.55 12.26 7.55
C GLY A 43 2.08 10.86 7.89
N SER A 44 1.61 9.82 7.20
CA SER A 44 1.92 8.42 7.47
C SER A 44 1.82 7.55 6.22
N ASP A 45 1.98 6.23 6.37
CA ASP A 45 1.74 5.25 5.31
C ASP A 45 0.26 4.81 5.23
N THR A 46 -0.70 5.58 5.74
CA THR A 46 -2.09 5.14 5.84
C THR A 46 -2.74 4.91 4.47
N SER A 47 -2.59 5.86 3.54
CA SER A 47 -3.07 5.72 2.15
C SER A 47 -2.46 4.52 1.42
N GLN A 48 -1.14 4.32 1.54
CA GLN A 48 -0.44 3.19 0.94
C GLN A 48 -0.91 1.85 1.52
N VAL A 49 -1.06 1.78 2.84
CA VAL A 49 -1.57 0.57 3.52
C VAL A 49 -3.03 0.30 3.13
N TYR A 50 -3.84 1.34 2.96
CA TYR A 50 -5.21 1.19 2.45
C TYR A 50 -5.22 0.58 1.04
N ASP A 51 -4.39 1.07 0.12
CA ASP A 51 -4.30 0.53 -1.23
C ASP A 51 -3.84 -0.93 -1.24
N LEU A 52 -2.86 -1.28 -0.40
CA LEU A 52 -2.42 -2.67 -0.23
C LEU A 52 -3.55 -3.56 0.32
N ARG A 53 -4.27 -3.11 1.37
CA ARG A 53 -5.43 -3.83 1.92
C ARG A 53 -6.53 -4.01 0.89
N ARG A 54 -6.81 -2.98 0.08
CA ARG A 54 -7.78 -3.05 -1.01
C ARG A 54 -7.38 -4.06 -2.08
N ARG A 55 -6.08 -4.18 -2.40
CA ARG A 55 -5.56 -5.20 -3.31
C ARG A 55 -5.73 -6.60 -2.73
N VAL A 56 -5.43 -6.78 -1.44
CA VAL A 56 -5.63 -8.04 -0.71
C VAL A 56 -7.10 -8.50 -0.79
N THR A 57 -8.07 -7.64 -0.45
CA THR A 57 -9.51 -7.99 -0.47
C THR A 57 -10.03 -8.33 -1.88
N ARG A 58 -9.42 -7.78 -2.93
CA ARG A 58 -9.85 -8.00 -4.32
C ARG A 58 -9.16 -9.16 -5.00
N LEU A 59 -8.07 -9.66 -4.42
CA LEU A 59 -7.31 -10.75 -5.01
C LEU A 59 -8.09 -12.05 -4.84
N LYS A 60 -8.37 -12.71 -5.96
CA LYS A 60 -9.08 -14.00 -6.04
C LYS A 60 -8.20 -15.00 -6.79
N GLN A 61 -8.38 -16.29 -6.54
CA GLN A 61 -7.69 -17.36 -7.26
C GLN A 61 -7.99 -17.29 -8.76
N ALA A 62 -9.25 -17.07 -9.13
CA ALA A 62 -9.73 -16.76 -10.47
C ALA A 62 -9.27 -17.78 -11.54
N GLY A 63 -9.32 -19.07 -11.21
CA GLY A 63 -8.90 -20.17 -12.07
C GLY A 63 -7.38 -20.41 -12.12
N GLY A 64 -6.58 -19.61 -11.41
CA GLY A 64 -5.14 -19.78 -11.27
C GLY A 64 -4.74 -20.91 -10.31
N SER A 65 -3.44 -21.19 -10.22
CA SER A 65 -2.93 -22.16 -9.23
C SER A 65 -3.01 -21.59 -7.81
N LEU A 66 -3.29 -22.47 -6.85
CA LEU A 66 -3.34 -22.12 -5.42
C LEU A 66 -2.01 -21.52 -4.93
N GLU A 67 -0.90 -22.09 -5.40
CA GLU A 67 0.45 -21.61 -5.07
C GLU A 67 0.66 -20.16 -5.53
N LYS A 68 0.25 -19.83 -6.76
CA LYS A 68 0.37 -18.46 -7.28
C LYS A 68 -0.46 -17.49 -6.45
N TYR A 69 -1.73 -17.84 -6.20
CA TYR A 69 -2.64 -17.02 -5.40
C TYR A 69 -2.08 -16.76 -4.00
N TYR A 70 -1.62 -17.81 -3.32
CA TYR A 70 -1.02 -17.71 -1.99
C TYR A 70 0.27 -16.87 -1.99
N ASN A 71 1.14 -17.05 -2.96
CA ASN A 71 2.37 -16.25 -3.08
C ASN A 71 2.09 -14.77 -3.33
N ASP A 72 1.08 -14.45 -4.15
CA ASP A 72 0.65 -13.08 -4.42
C ASP A 72 0.10 -12.43 -3.13
N LEU A 73 -0.72 -13.14 -2.33
CA LEU A 73 -1.17 -12.69 -1.01
C LEU A 73 -0.01 -12.47 -0.03
N GLN A 74 0.92 -13.42 0.08
CA GLN A 74 2.10 -13.32 0.95
C GLN A 74 2.98 -12.12 0.58
N GLY A 75 3.10 -11.80 -0.71
CA GLY A 75 3.76 -10.59 -1.17
C GLY A 75 3.12 -9.32 -0.62
N LEU A 76 1.79 -9.20 -0.75
CA LEU A 76 1.04 -8.04 -0.25
C LEU A 76 1.08 -7.92 1.26
N TRP A 77 0.94 -9.03 1.99
CA TRP A 77 1.00 -9.03 3.45
C TRP A 77 2.35 -8.63 4.00
N ARG A 78 3.46 -9.11 3.43
CA ARG A 78 4.81 -8.66 3.82
C ARG A 78 4.99 -7.15 3.65
N GLU A 79 4.44 -6.60 2.57
CA GLU A 79 4.53 -5.16 2.28
C GLU A 79 3.71 -4.32 3.26
N ILE A 80 2.58 -4.85 3.73
CA ILE A 80 1.77 -4.28 4.82
C ILE A 80 2.53 -4.35 6.15
N ASP A 81 3.08 -5.52 6.50
CA ASP A 81 3.81 -5.74 7.75
C ASP A 81 5.04 -4.83 7.86
N PHE A 82 5.73 -4.62 6.74
CA PHE A 82 6.86 -3.69 6.67
C PHE A 82 6.46 -2.24 6.99
N ARG A 83 5.32 -1.78 6.49
CA ARG A 83 4.79 -0.41 6.74
C ARG A 83 4.11 -0.27 8.10
N ARG A 84 3.62 -1.38 8.66
CA ARG A 84 2.90 -1.43 9.94
C ARG A 84 3.51 -2.49 10.84
N PRO A 85 4.76 -2.28 11.31
CA PRO A 85 5.38 -3.22 12.21
C PRO A 85 4.58 -3.32 13.50
N ASN A 86 4.58 -4.50 14.11
CA ASN A 86 3.96 -4.70 15.43
C ASN A 86 4.66 -3.77 16.45
N PRO A 87 3.92 -2.85 17.13
CA PRO A 87 4.51 -1.92 18.09
C PRO A 87 4.79 -2.57 19.46
N MET A 88 4.34 -3.81 19.69
CA MET A 88 4.52 -4.52 20.94
C MET A 88 5.98 -4.92 21.16
N THR A 89 6.41 -4.92 22.42
CA THR A 89 7.76 -5.30 22.84
C THR A 89 7.79 -6.59 23.67
N CYS A 90 6.67 -6.95 24.29
CA CYS A 90 6.53 -8.18 25.06
C CYS A 90 6.37 -9.38 24.13
N GLN A 91 7.16 -10.44 24.35
CA GLN A 91 7.15 -11.63 23.51
C GLN A 91 5.78 -12.34 23.50
N VAL A 92 5.09 -12.39 24.63
CA VAL A 92 3.76 -13.03 24.73
C VAL A 92 2.73 -12.27 23.90
N ASP A 93 2.74 -10.93 23.99
CA ASP A 93 1.81 -10.09 23.25
C ASP A 93 2.11 -10.14 21.74
N ILE A 94 3.39 -10.17 21.35
CA ILE A 94 3.81 -10.34 19.96
C ILE A 94 3.28 -11.67 19.39
N GLN A 95 3.42 -12.77 20.14
CA GLN A 95 2.89 -14.07 19.72
C GLN A 95 1.38 -14.03 19.56
N HIS A 96 0.66 -13.48 20.55
CA HIS A 96 -0.79 -13.35 20.50
C HIS A 96 -1.27 -12.50 19.31
N TYR A 97 -0.65 -11.34 19.10
CA TYR A 97 -0.93 -10.47 17.96
C TYR A 97 -0.71 -11.18 16.63
N ASN A 98 0.42 -11.89 16.48
CA ASN A 98 0.72 -12.63 15.26
C ASN A 98 -0.32 -13.71 14.98
N THR A 99 -0.81 -14.41 16.01
CA THR A 99 -1.90 -15.38 15.88
C THR A 99 -3.16 -14.74 15.33
N LEU A 100 -3.61 -13.62 15.92
CA LEU A 100 -4.81 -12.90 15.45
C LEU A 100 -4.66 -12.45 13.99
N VAL A 101 -3.49 -11.91 13.62
CA VAL A 101 -3.21 -11.51 12.24
C VAL A 101 -3.22 -12.71 11.28
N GLN A 102 -2.69 -13.87 11.69
CA GLN A 102 -2.76 -15.06 10.84
C GLN A 102 -4.19 -15.58 10.67
N GLU A 103 -5.02 -15.54 11.72
CA GLU A 103 -6.44 -15.92 11.64
C GLU A 103 -7.19 -15.02 10.65
N GLU A 104 -7.00 -13.70 10.71
CA GLU A 104 -7.58 -12.77 9.73
C GLU A 104 -7.13 -13.08 8.28
N ARG A 105 -5.85 -13.43 8.10
CA ARG A 105 -5.30 -13.79 6.79
C ARG A 105 -5.89 -15.08 6.25
N VAL A 106 -6.18 -16.05 7.11
CA VAL A 106 -6.86 -17.28 6.71
C VAL A 106 -8.25 -16.97 6.17
N TYR A 107 -9.04 -16.13 6.84
CA TYR A 107 -10.37 -15.76 6.33
C TYR A 107 -10.28 -15.09 4.94
N VAL A 108 -9.34 -14.17 4.76
CA VAL A 108 -9.12 -13.51 3.46
C VAL A 108 -8.69 -14.50 2.38
N PHE A 109 -7.81 -15.43 2.71
CA PHE A 109 -7.36 -16.47 1.78
C PHE A 109 -8.53 -17.35 1.35
N LEU A 110 -9.35 -17.82 2.30
CA LEU A 110 -10.49 -18.68 2.02
C LEU A 110 -11.55 -17.94 1.19
N ASP A 111 -11.90 -16.70 1.56
CA ASP A 111 -12.87 -15.88 0.81
C ASP A 111 -12.48 -15.68 -0.66
N GLY A 112 -11.18 -15.75 -0.98
CA GLY A 112 -10.70 -15.59 -2.34
C GLY A 112 -10.44 -16.87 -3.13
N LEU A 113 -10.69 -18.05 -2.57
CA LEU A 113 -10.62 -19.31 -3.31
C LEU A 113 -11.73 -19.41 -4.35
N ASP A 114 -11.48 -20.21 -5.39
CA ASP A 114 -12.54 -20.55 -6.34
C ASP A 114 -13.52 -21.56 -5.69
N ASP A 115 -14.82 -21.44 -5.97
CA ASP A 115 -15.92 -22.26 -5.40
C ASP A 115 -15.70 -23.79 -5.47
N ARG A 116 -14.89 -24.24 -6.44
CA ARG A 116 -14.52 -25.66 -6.62
C ARG A 116 -13.65 -26.19 -5.48
N LEU A 117 -12.95 -25.32 -4.77
CA LEU A 117 -12.09 -25.62 -3.63
C LEU A 117 -12.72 -25.17 -2.31
N ASP A 118 -13.75 -24.31 -2.35
CA ASP A 118 -14.45 -23.78 -1.19
C ASP A 118 -15.45 -24.79 -0.55
N ASN A 119 -15.72 -25.91 -1.23
CA ASN A 119 -16.66 -26.95 -0.80
C ASN A 119 -15.98 -28.28 -0.36
N ILE A 120 -14.74 -28.23 0.14
CA ILE A 120 -14.05 -29.40 0.73
C ILE A 120 -14.02 -29.28 2.25
#